data_AF-A0A2D6CUI4-F1
#
_entry.id   AF-A0A2D6CUI4-F1
#
_cell.length_a   1.000
_cell.length_b   1.000
_cell.length_c   1.000
_cell.angle_alpha   90.00
_cell.angle_beta   90.00
_cell.angle_gamma   90.00
#
_symmetry.space_group_name_H-M   'P 1'
#
loop_
_entity.id
_entity.type
_entity.pdbx_description
1 polymer ?
#
loop_
_entity_poly.entity_id
_entity_poly.type
_entity_poly.pdbx_seq_one_letter_code
_entity_poly.pdbx_strand_id
1 'polypeptide(L)'
;EPQSFGAWFALGLVALWTSRRFLAGRVHAALRGVGDAPSEIRATRIALAAFAGGALYVLLFFLRAGIAPLVTAIYCGLMLTLGLAVTRVRAEVGPPSHDIPWRPDKALVWFTGTRWAGPEALSVFSVFHGFNRSYRSHPMPIMLEGYKGLDAKSARRGGLAVAIVLVTVVATVSSAWAYYAQGYHYGAQSYGEQAQCIWTYNQLAAWLSAPQSVSVGDVTASLAAMAFTVGLMAARRSLVWWPFHPAGYALSASYWNTRWYWFSIFVSWALKLCVFRTGGLPLYRRSMAFFVGLVIGEFTTGAVWTLIGIAVERPMYRIMW
;
A
#
# COMPACT_ATOMS: atom_id res chain seq x y z
N GLU A 1 15.42 3.41 4.44
CA GLU A 1 14.28 2.49 4.68
C GLU A 1 13.77 2.52 6.13
N PRO A 2 14.60 2.43 7.19
CA PRO A 2 14.10 2.31 8.58
C PRO A 2 13.29 3.52 9.06
N GLN A 3 13.70 4.74 8.69
CA GLN A 3 12.92 5.95 9.00
C GLN A 3 11.53 5.93 8.33
N SER A 4 11.47 5.46 7.08
CA SER A 4 10.20 5.27 6.37
C SER A 4 9.33 4.23 7.07
N PHE A 5 9.93 3.12 7.52
CA PHE A 5 9.22 2.14 8.36
C PHE A 5 8.60 2.79 9.60
N GLY A 6 9.41 3.51 10.39
CA GLY A 6 8.91 4.20 11.60
C GLY A 6 7.74 5.14 11.31
N ALA A 7 7.83 5.93 10.23
CA ALA A 7 6.78 6.86 9.84
C ALA A 7 5.48 6.17 9.41
N TRP A 8 5.56 5.20 8.50
CA TRP A 8 4.40 4.45 8.03
C TRP A 8 3.77 3.60 9.14
N PHE A 9 4.59 2.97 9.96
CA PHE A 9 4.12 2.14 11.07
C PHE A 9 3.41 3.00 12.13
N ALA A 10 3.94 4.17 12.48
CA ALA A 10 3.27 5.14 13.34
C ALA A 10 1.90 5.53 12.81
N LEU A 11 1.78 5.85 11.52
CA LEU A 11 0.52 6.22 10.89
C LEU A 11 -0.52 5.09 10.98
N GLY A 12 -0.10 3.84 10.76
CA GLY A 12 -0.97 2.66 10.88
C GLY A 12 -1.43 2.42 12.32
N LEU A 13 -0.50 2.48 13.29
CA LEU A 13 -0.82 2.33 14.71
C LEU A 13 -1.78 3.42 15.20
N VAL A 14 -1.55 4.69 14.82
CA VAL A 14 -2.44 5.78 15.20
C VAL A 14 -3.80 5.67 14.49
N ALA A 15 -3.85 5.18 13.24
CA ALA A 15 -5.11 4.88 12.56
C ALA A 15 -5.93 3.85 13.34
N LEU A 16 -5.30 2.76 13.76
CA LEU A 16 -5.94 1.71 14.56
C LEU A 16 -6.37 2.26 15.93
N TRP A 17 -5.49 3.01 16.60
CA TRP A 17 -5.78 3.61 17.90
C TRP A 17 -6.96 4.57 17.83
N THR A 18 -6.99 5.48 16.86
CA THR A 18 -8.07 6.47 16.72
C THR A 18 -9.41 5.84 16.36
N SER A 19 -9.41 4.73 15.61
CA SER A 19 -10.62 4.00 15.21
C SER A 19 -11.07 2.91 16.19
N ARG A 20 -10.28 2.57 17.22
CA ARG A 20 -10.53 1.42 18.12
C ARG A 20 -11.94 1.36 18.73
N ARG A 21 -12.48 2.52 19.16
CA ARG A 21 -13.83 2.58 19.77
C ARG A 21 -14.92 2.34 18.74
N PHE A 22 -14.75 2.90 17.54
CA PHE A 22 -15.67 2.68 16.43
C PHE A 22 -15.66 1.22 15.99
N LEU A 23 -14.47 0.64 15.80
CA LEU A 23 -14.33 -0.78 15.43
C LEU A 23 -14.91 -1.72 16.50
N ALA A 24 -14.60 -1.47 17.78
CA ALA A 24 -15.16 -2.26 18.89
C ALA A 24 -16.69 -2.14 18.94
N GLY A 25 -17.24 -0.95 18.72
CA GLY A 25 -18.68 -0.72 18.63
C GLY A 25 -19.32 -1.51 17.50
N ARG A 26 -18.73 -1.50 16.29
CA ARG A 26 -19.22 -2.26 15.13
C ARG A 26 -19.16 -3.77 15.33
N VAL A 27 -18.10 -4.27 15.94
CA VAL A 27 -17.99 -5.70 16.30
C VAL A 27 -19.05 -6.07 17.34
N HIS A 28 -19.23 -5.25 18.38
CA HIS A 28 -20.23 -5.49 19.42
C HIS A 28 -21.66 -5.48 18.86
N ALA A 29 -22.00 -4.48 18.05
CA ALA A 29 -23.29 -4.36 17.36
C ALA A 29 -23.54 -5.58 16.45
N ALA A 30 -22.53 -6.03 15.70
CA ALA A 30 -22.64 -7.20 14.84
C ALA A 30 -22.87 -8.49 15.62
N LEU A 31 -22.18 -8.69 16.75
CA LEU A 31 -22.33 -9.89 17.57
C LEU A 31 -23.69 -9.93 18.30
N ARG A 32 -24.13 -8.80 18.87
CA ARG A 32 -25.40 -8.74 19.61
C ARG A 32 -26.63 -8.50 18.73
N GLY A 33 -26.44 -8.04 17.49
CA GLY A 33 -27.54 -7.70 16.58
C GLY A 33 -28.30 -6.43 16.96
N VAL A 34 -27.62 -5.44 17.57
CA VAL A 34 -28.25 -4.23 18.12
C VAL A 34 -27.64 -2.97 17.49
N GLY A 35 -28.47 -1.95 17.24
CA GLY A 35 -28.03 -0.57 16.95
C GLY A 35 -27.85 -0.22 15.46
N ASP A 36 -27.65 -1.21 14.58
CA ASP A 36 -27.42 -1.00 13.15
C ASP A 36 -28.53 -1.66 12.30
N ALA A 37 -28.71 -1.20 11.06
CA ALA A 37 -29.64 -1.82 10.12
C ALA A 37 -29.27 -3.31 9.89
N PRO A 38 -30.25 -4.23 9.71
CA PRO A 38 -29.97 -5.66 9.55
C PRO A 38 -29.00 -6.00 8.40
N SER A 39 -29.01 -5.19 7.34
CA SER A 39 -28.09 -5.31 6.20
C SER A 39 -26.64 -4.97 6.58
N GLU A 40 -26.43 -3.97 7.43
CA GLU A 40 -25.10 -3.57 7.90
C GLU A 40 -24.52 -4.57 8.92
N ILE A 41 -25.37 -5.10 9.80
CA ILE A 41 -25.00 -6.18 10.73
C ILE A 41 -24.51 -7.39 9.93
N ARG A 42 -25.27 -7.78 8.90
CA ARG A 42 -24.91 -8.91 8.02
C ARG A 42 -23.59 -8.65 7.30
N ALA A 43 -23.41 -7.48 6.71
CA ALA A 43 -22.17 -7.11 6.03
C ALA A 43 -20.97 -7.15 6.99
N THR A 44 -21.14 -6.65 8.21
CA THR A 44 -20.09 -6.67 9.24
C THR A 44 -19.75 -8.10 9.67
N ARG A 45 -20.75 -8.97 9.86
CA ARG A 45 -20.53 -10.39 10.16
C ARG A 45 -19.76 -11.11 9.05
N ILE A 46 -20.12 -10.87 7.79
CA ILE A 46 -19.40 -11.42 6.63
C ILE A 46 -17.96 -10.92 6.60
N ALA A 47 -17.73 -9.62 6.82
CA ALA A 47 -16.39 -9.05 6.86
C ALA A 47 -15.53 -9.64 7.99
N LEU A 48 -16.11 -9.84 9.19
CA LEU A 48 -15.43 -10.48 10.32
C LEU A 48 -15.13 -11.95 10.05
N ALA A 49 -16.07 -12.70 9.48
CA ALA A 49 -15.86 -14.09 9.12
C ALA A 49 -14.79 -14.25 8.03
N ALA A 50 -14.81 -13.39 7.00
CA ALA A 50 -13.80 -13.37 5.94
C ALA A 50 -12.42 -12.98 6.48
N PHE A 51 -12.34 -11.98 7.36
CA PHE A 51 -11.10 -11.58 8.01
C PHE A 51 -10.54 -12.69 8.90
N ALA A 52 -11.38 -13.31 9.74
CA ALA A 52 -10.96 -14.41 10.61
C ALA A 52 -10.54 -15.65 9.81
N GLY A 53 -11.30 -16.01 8.77
CA GLY A 53 -10.97 -17.12 7.88
C GLY A 53 -9.67 -16.87 7.10
N GLY A 54 -9.48 -15.67 6.58
CA GLY A 54 -8.23 -15.28 5.90
C GLY A 54 -7.03 -15.26 6.84
N ALA A 55 -7.17 -14.69 8.04
CA ALA A 55 -6.11 -14.68 9.05
C ALA A 55 -5.74 -16.10 9.50
N LEU A 56 -6.74 -16.97 9.70
CA LEU A 56 -6.52 -18.38 10.03
C LEU A 56 -5.82 -19.12 8.89
N TYR A 57 -6.23 -18.90 7.64
CA TYR A 57 -5.60 -19.51 6.47
C TYR A 57 -4.12 -19.12 6.37
N VAL A 58 -3.80 -17.83 6.48
CA VAL A 58 -2.41 -17.33 6.43
C VAL A 58 -1.59 -17.88 7.58
N LEU A 59 -2.16 -17.92 8.80
CA LEU A 59 -1.51 -18.53 9.96
C LEU A 59 -1.18 -20.00 9.70
N LEU A 60 -2.17 -20.81 9.30
CA LEU A 60 -1.98 -22.23 9.02
C LEU A 60 -0.98 -22.47 7.88
N PHE A 61 -1.01 -21.64 6.85
CA PHE A 61 -0.07 -21.70 5.73
C PHE A 61 1.38 -21.49 6.20
N PHE A 62 1.64 -20.46 7.01
CA PHE A 62 2.98 -20.21 7.54
C PHE A 62 3.43 -21.24 8.57
N LEU A 63 2.53 -21.75 9.42
CA LEU A 63 2.84 -22.85 10.33
C LEU A 63 3.21 -24.13 9.56
N ARG A 64 2.49 -24.45 8.47
CA ARG A 64 2.82 -25.58 7.59
C ARG A 64 4.13 -25.40 6.84
N ALA A 65 4.53 -24.14 6.59
CA ALA A 65 5.84 -23.81 6.04
C ALA A 65 6.98 -23.85 7.08
N GLY A 66 6.72 -24.27 8.31
CA GLY A 66 7.71 -24.41 9.37
C GLY A 66 8.03 -23.11 10.13
N ILE A 67 7.26 -22.05 9.91
CA ILE A 67 7.50 -20.75 10.54
C ILE A 67 6.92 -20.73 11.96
N ALA A 68 7.67 -20.18 12.91
CA ALA A 68 7.19 -20.06 14.29
C ALA A 68 5.89 -19.22 14.39
N PRO A 69 4.95 -19.56 15.29
CA PRO A 69 3.69 -18.83 15.43
C PRO A 69 3.86 -17.33 15.74
N LEU A 70 4.84 -16.99 16.58
CA LEU A 70 5.12 -15.60 16.95
C LEU A 70 5.69 -14.80 15.77
N VAL A 71 6.63 -15.38 15.00
CA VAL A 71 7.17 -14.77 13.78
C VAL A 71 6.04 -14.49 12.78
N THR A 72 5.15 -15.47 12.61
CA THR A 72 3.95 -15.34 11.76
C THR A 72 3.04 -14.20 12.23
N ALA A 73 2.72 -14.14 13.52
CA ALA A 73 1.85 -13.11 14.07
C ALA A 73 2.44 -11.70 13.90
N ILE A 74 3.75 -11.53 14.13
CA ILE A 74 4.44 -10.25 13.93
C ILE A 74 4.40 -9.87 12.44
N TYR A 75 4.75 -10.78 11.54
CA TYR A 75 4.74 -10.51 10.10
C TYR A 75 3.35 -10.09 9.61
N CYS A 76 2.30 -10.82 10.00
CA CYS A 76 0.92 -10.47 9.66
C CYS A 76 0.52 -9.10 10.26
N GLY A 77 0.93 -8.82 11.51
CA GLY A 77 0.68 -7.54 12.17
C GLY A 77 1.34 -6.37 11.44
N LEU A 78 2.58 -6.53 10.99
CA LEU A 78 3.30 -5.54 10.17
C LEU A 78 2.56 -5.27 8.86
N MET A 79 2.13 -6.32 8.16
CA MET A 79 1.39 -6.21 6.90
C MET A 79 0.04 -5.50 7.07
N LEU A 80 -0.75 -5.88 8.08
CA LEU A 80 -2.04 -5.26 8.36
C LEU A 80 -1.88 -3.79 8.75
N THR A 81 -0.88 -3.47 9.59
CA THR A 81 -0.59 -2.09 9.99
C THR A 81 -0.21 -1.25 8.78
N LEU A 82 0.56 -1.81 7.84
CA LEU A 82 0.92 -1.14 6.61
C LEU A 82 -0.29 -0.93 5.69
N GLY A 83 -1.14 -1.94 5.52
CA GLY A 83 -2.40 -1.79 4.78
C GLY A 83 -3.29 -0.69 5.33
N LEU A 84 -3.40 -0.57 6.67
CA LEU A 84 -4.09 0.52 7.35
C LEU A 84 -3.43 1.89 7.10
N ALA A 85 -2.10 1.96 7.19
CA ALA A 85 -1.35 3.19 6.98
C ALA A 85 -1.53 3.72 5.55
N VAL A 86 -1.38 2.85 4.53
CA VAL A 86 -1.60 3.20 3.12
C VAL A 86 -3.03 3.67 2.88
N THR A 87 -4.00 2.94 3.44
CA THR A 87 -5.41 3.29 3.32
C THR A 87 -5.69 4.66 3.92
N ARG A 88 -5.13 4.95 5.09
CA ARG A 88 -5.26 6.27 5.74
C ARG A 88 -4.62 7.38 4.91
N VAL A 89 -3.40 7.18 4.42
CA VAL A 89 -2.70 8.19 3.62
C VAL A 89 -3.46 8.49 2.32
N ARG A 90 -4.00 7.45 1.65
CA ARG A 90 -4.86 7.63 0.47
C ARG A 90 -6.18 8.33 0.81
N ALA A 91 -6.77 8.04 1.95
CA ALA A 91 -7.99 8.72 2.40
C ALA A 91 -7.77 10.21 2.74
N GLU A 92 -6.64 10.54 3.38
CA GLU A 92 -6.36 11.89 3.90
C GLU A 92 -5.72 12.81 2.85
N VAL A 93 -4.75 12.30 2.11
CA VAL A 93 -3.92 13.10 1.19
C VAL A 93 -4.22 12.76 -0.28
N GLY A 94 -4.65 11.53 -0.57
CA GLY A 94 -4.89 11.07 -1.94
C GLY A 94 -3.69 11.25 -2.87
N PRO A 95 -2.47 10.86 -2.48
CA PRO A 95 -1.29 11.07 -3.32
C PRO A 95 -1.44 10.29 -4.64
N PRO A 96 -0.97 10.84 -5.77
CA PRO A 96 -1.10 10.19 -7.08
C PRO A 96 -0.33 8.87 -7.13
N SER A 97 0.77 8.76 -6.37
CA SER A 97 1.43 7.50 -6.08
C SER A 97 2.04 7.52 -4.68
N HIS A 98 2.18 6.32 -4.12
CA HIS A 98 2.99 6.07 -2.94
C HIS A 98 3.95 4.93 -3.27
N ASP A 99 5.18 5.07 -2.80
CA ASP A 99 6.13 3.98 -2.77
C ASP A 99 6.54 3.75 -1.31
N ILE A 100 6.60 2.48 -0.93
CA ILE A 100 6.96 2.06 0.41
C ILE A 100 8.28 1.31 0.29
N PRO A 101 9.40 1.93 0.70
CA PRO A 101 10.73 1.41 0.41
C PRO A 101 11.15 0.28 1.37
N TRP A 102 10.26 -0.19 2.24
CA TRP A 102 10.56 -1.21 3.24
C TRP A 102 9.59 -2.38 3.14
N ARG A 103 10.04 -3.53 3.65
CA ARG A 103 9.28 -4.79 3.63
C ARG A 103 9.11 -5.34 5.06
N PRO A 104 8.02 -6.04 5.37
CA PRO A 104 7.79 -6.61 6.70
C PRO A 104 8.90 -7.55 7.18
N ASP A 105 9.52 -8.32 6.29
CA ASP A 105 10.62 -9.24 6.60
C ASP A 105 11.92 -8.51 6.95
N LYS A 106 12.27 -7.44 6.23
CA LYS A 106 13.40 -6.58 6.59
C LYS A 106 13.19 -5.93 7.96
N ALA A 107 11.98 -5.40 8.20
CA ALA A 107 11.64 -4.82 9.50
C ALA A 107 11.75 -5.87 10.61
N LEU A 108 11.28 -7.09 10.39
CA LEU A 108 11.47 -8.17 11.35
C LEU A 108 12.98 -8.39 11.66
N VAL A 109 13.80 -8.56 10.62
CA VAL A 109 15.24 -8.80 10.76
C VAL A 109 15.96 -7.66 11.46
N TRP A 110 15.62 -6.40 11.21
CA TRP A 110 16.24 -5.26 11.91
C TRP A 110 16.05 -5.34 13.43
N PHE A 111 14.86 -5.74 13.88
CA PHE A 111 14.49 -5.75 15.30
C PHE A 111 14.88 -7.04 16.02
N THR A 112 14.90 -8.18 15.33
CA THR A 112 15.11 -9.50 15.97
C THR A 112 16.40 -10.20 15.54
N GLY A 113 17.01 -9.76 14.43
CA GLY A 113 18.06 -10.51 13.75
C GLY A 113 17.52 -11.70 12.96
N THR A 114 18.39 -12.27 12.12
CA THR A 114 18.08 -13.39 11.21
C THR A 114 17.86 -14.71 11.95
N ARG A 115 18.64 -14.98 13.00
CA ARG A 115 18.56 -16.22 13.78
C ARG A 115 17.21 -16.42 14.48
N TRP A 116 16.60 -15.33 14.96
CA TRP A 116 15.31 -15.38 15.62
C TRP A 116 14.16 -15.68 14.65
N ALA A 117 14.24 -15.16 13.42
CA ALA A 117 13.25 -15.44 12.38
C ALA A 117 13.35 -16.89 11.88
N GLY A 118 14.56 -17.42 11.73
CA GLY A 118 14.82 -18.76 11.22
C GLY A 118 14.87 -18.84 9.69
N PRO A 119 15.60 -19.80 9.11
CA PRO A 119 15.81 -19.92 7.67
C PRO A 119 14.50 -20.16 6.90
N GLU A 120 13.54 -20.88 7.48
CA GLU A 120 12.22 -21.14 6.90
C GLU A 120 11.45 -19.84 6.68
N ALA A 121 11.39 -18.98 7.71
CA ALA A 121 10.70 -17.71 7.65
C ALA A 121 11.35 -16.77 6.62
N LEU A 122 12.68 -16.67 6.63
CA LEU A 122 13.43 -15.82 5.69
C LEU A 122 13.20 -16.26 4.25
N SER A 123 13.18 -17.57 4.00
CA SER A 123 12.97 -18.15 2.67
C SER A 123 11.55 -17.87 2.17
N VAL A 124 10.54 -18.19 2.98
CA VAL A 124 9.13 -17.98 2.61
C VAL A 124 8.86 -16.50 2.43
N PHE A 125 9.23 -15.63 3.37
CA PHE A 125 8.95 -14.20 3.26
C PHE A 125 9.64 -13.53 2.08
N SER A 126 10.78 -14.07 1.62
CA SER A 126 11.46 -13.60 0.41
C SER A 126 10.64 -13.87 -0.85
N VAL A 127 9.94 -15.01 -0.94
CA VAL A 127 9.00 -15.29 -2.04
C VAL A 127 7.83 -14.31 -2.03
N PHE A 128 7.35 -13.94 -0.83
CA PHE A 128 6.29 -12.94 -0.67
C PHE A 128 6.71 -11.52 -1.04
N HIS A 129 7.98 -11.29 -1.44
CA HIS A 129 8.41 -9.98 -1.93
C HIS A 129 7.55 -9.45 -3.08
N GLY A 130 7.17 -10.31 -4.03
CA GLY A 130 6.35 -9.91 -5.18
C GLY A 130 4.99 -9.33 -4.77
N PHE A 131 4.46 -9.75 -3.61
CA PHE A 131 3.22 -9.23 -3.04
C PHE A 131 3.43 -8.00 -2.14
N ASN A 132 4.53 -8.00 -1.37
CA ASN A 132 4.80 -6.99 -0.33
C ASN A 132 5.70 -5.84 -0.78
N ARG A 133 5.84 -5.63 -2.09
CA ARG A 133 6.62 -4.52 -2.67
C ARG A 133 5.72 -3.33 -3.00
N SER A 134 6.13 -2.15 -2.57
CA SER A 134 5.56 -0.82 -2.89
C SER A 134 4.07 -0.59 -2.55
N TYR A 135 3.25 -1.63 -2.35
CA TYR A 135 1.84 -1.59 -1.96
C TYR A 135 0.95 -0.69 -2.82
N ARG A 136 1.35 -0.42 -4.08
CA ARG A 136 0.63 0.47 -5.02
C ARG A 136 -0.79 -0.04 -5.29
N SER A 137 -0.91 -1.34 -5.55
CA SER A 137 -2.17 -2.03 -5.87
C SER A 137 -2.83 -2.71 -4.67
N HIS A 138 -2.54 -2.24 -3.45
CA HIS A 138 -3.14 -2.84 -2.25
C HIS A 138 -4.68 -2.70 -2.32
N PRO A 139 -5.46 -3.77 -2.05
CA PRO A 139 -6.91 -3.74 -2.27
C PRO A 139 -7.65 -2.80 -1.32
N MET A 140 -7.16 -2.64 -0.08
CA MET A 140 -7.88 -1.88 0.95
C MET A 140 -8.12 -0.38 0.60
N PRO A 141 -7.12 0.39 0.13
CA PRO A 141 -7.37 1.74 -0.36
C PRO A 141 -8.30 1.81 -1.59
N ILE A 142 -8.16 0.85 -2.51
CA ILE A 142 -9.01 0.78 -3.72
C ILE A 142 -10.47 0.54 -3.32
N MET A 143 -10.69 -0.36 -2.36
CA MET A 143 -12.01 -0.60 -1.76
C MET A 143 -12.56 0.67 -1.12
N LEU A 144 -11.76 1.40 -0.35
CA LEU A 144 -12.19 2.62 0.32
C LEU A 144 -12.65 3.69 -0.68
N GLU A 145 -11.84 3.95 -1.72
CA GLU A 145 -12.16 4.92 -2.77
C GLU A 145 -13.41 4.50 -3.56
N GLY A 146 -13.53 3.21 -3.88
CA GLY A 146 -14.71 2.67 -4.53
C GLY A 146 -15.97 2.84 -3.68
N TYR A 147 -15.91 2.55 -2.37
CA TYR A 147 -17.03 2.78 -1.46
C TYR A 147 -17.41 4.26 -1.37
N LYS A 148 -16.42 5.16 -1.34
CA LYS A 148 -16.68 6.60 -1.35
C LYS A 148 -17.37 7.05 -2.64
N GLY A 149 -17.00 6.45 -3.78
CA GLY A 149 -17.66 6.68 -5.06
C GLY A 149 -19.10 6.16 -5.11
N LEU A 150 -19.38 5.00 -4.49
CA LEU A 150 -20.73 4.46 -4.39
C LEU A 150 -21.63 5.28 -3.47
N ASP A 151 -21.09 5.77 -2.35
CA ASP A 151 -21.82 6.63 -1.42
C ASP A 151 -22.29 7.92 -2.09
N ALA A 152 -21.46 8.50 -2.97
CA ALA A 152 -21.82 9.68 -3.76
C ALA A 152 -22.97 9.43 -4.77
N LYS A 153 -23.23 8.15 -5.11
CA LYS A 153 -24.28 7.74 -6.05
C LYS A 153 -25.43 6.97 -5.38
N SER A 154 -25.46 6.88 -4.05
CA SER A 154 -26.40 6.06 -3.28
C SER A 154 -26.52 4.60 -3.77
N ALA A 155 -25.41 4.05 -4.28
CA ALA A 155 -25.37 2.72 -4.87
C ALA A 155 -25.05 1.62 -3.84
N ARG A 156 -25.43 0.36 -4.14
CA ARG A 156 -25.24 -0.78 -3.23
C ARG A 156 -23.76 -1.13 -3.05
N ARG A 157 -23.28 -1.12 -1.81
CA ARG A 157 -21.89 -1.43 -1.43
C ARG A 157 -21.48 -2.90 -1.66
N GLY A 158 -22.39 -3.85 -1.47
CA GLY A 158 -22.06 -5.29 -1.47
C GLY A 158 -21.46 -5.83 -2.78
N GLY A 159 -21.89 -5.31 -3.94
CA GLY A 159 -21.38 -5.75 -5.24
C GLY A 159 -19.91 -5.40 -5.48
N LEU A 160 -19.43 -4.30 -4.88
CA LEU A 160 -18.04 -3.84 -5.07
C LEU A 160 -17.04 -4.77 -4.41
N ALA A 161 -17.31 -5.26 -3.20
CA ALA A 161 -16.41 -6.19 -2.52
C ALA A 161 -16.21 -7.48 -3.34
N VAL A 162 -17.32 -8.04 -3.84
CA VAL A 162 -17.30 -9.24 -4.68
C VAL A 162 -16.56 -8.98 -5.99
N ALA A 163 -16.83 -7.84 -6.65
CA ALA A 163 -16.13 -7.46 -7.88
C ALA A 163 -14.62 -7.33 -7.64
N ILE A 164 -14.18 -6.71 -6.54
CA ILE A 164 -12.76 -6.55 -6.21
C ILE A 164 -12.10 -7.91 -5.98
N VAL A 165 -12.76 -8.83 -5.28
CA VAL A 165 -12.25 -10.20 -5.08
C VAL A 165 -12.12 -10.93 -6.42
N LEU A 166 -13.17 -10.90 -7.26
CA LEU A 166 -13.17 -11.56 -8.57
C LEU A 166 -12.08 -10.99 -9.48
N VAL A 167 -11.97 -9.66 -9.56
CA VAL A 167 -10.93 -8.98 -10.34
C VAL A 167 -9.54 -9.34 -9.81
N THR A 168 -9.35 -9.40 -8.49
CA THR A 168 -8.05 -9.79 -7.90
C THR A 168 -7.66 -11.21 -8.32
N VAL A 169 -8.60 -12.17 -8.25
CA VAL A 169 -8.33 -13.57 -8.65
C VAL A 169 -8.04 -13.66 -10.15
N VAL A 170 -8.91 -13.11 -10.99
CA VAL A 170 -8.74 -13.15 -12.45
C VAL A 170 -7.46 -12.44 -12.87
N ALA A 171 -7.19 -11.24 -12.35
CA ALA A 171 -6.00 -10.48 -12.67
C ALA A 171 -4.72 -11.20 -12.21
N THR A 172 -4.74 -11.86 -11.05
CA THR A 172 -3.58 -12.63 -10.57
C THR A 172 -3.29 -13.80 -11.50
N VAL A 173 -4.31 -14.58 -11.87
CA VAL A 173 -4.15 -15.74 -12.76
C VAL A 173 -3.74 -15.30 -14.17
N SER A 174 -4.42 -14.30 -14.74
CA SER A 174 -4.13 -13.82 -16.09
C SER A 174 -2.75 -13.17 -16.19
N SER A 175 -2.34 -12.41 -15.17
CA SER A 175 -1.01 -11.77 -15.14
C SER A 175 0.09 -12.81 -14.97
N ALA A 176 -0.11 -13.83 -14.12
CA ALA A 176 0.83 -14.94 -14.00
C ALA A 176 0.96 -15.69 -15.32
N TRP A 177 -0.16 -16.07 -15.95
CA TRP A 177 -0.17 -16.73 -17.26
C TRP A 177 0.56 -15.89 -18.32
N ALA A 178 0.21 -14.61 -18.46
CA ALA A 178 0.82 -13.73 -19.44
C ALA A 178 2.33 -13.59 -19.20
N TYR A 179 2.74 -13.41 -17.94
CA TYR A 179 4.16 -13.30 -17.59
C TYR A 179 4.95 -14.55 -17.97
N TYR A 180 4.44 -15.74 -17.63
CA TYR A 180 5.10 -17.01 -17.98
C TYR A 180 5.08 -17.27 -19.48
N ALA A 181 3.95 -17.08 -20.15
CA ALA A 181 3.82 -17.29 -21.60
C ALA A 181 4.84 -16.44 -22.37
N GLN A 182 4.94 -15.16 -22.01
CA GLN A 182 5.90 -14.26 -22.64
C GLN A 182 7.35 -14.58 -22.26
N GLY A 183 7.60 -15.04 -21.03
CA GLY A 183 8.91 -15.56 -20.62
C GLY A 183 9.34 -16.78 -21.43
N TYR A 184 8.43 -17.71 -21.74
CA TYR A 184 8.73 -18.85 -22.60
C TYR A 184 8.94 -18.46 -24.06
N HIS A 185 8.18 -17.48 -24.56
CA HIS A 185 8.23 -17.07 -25.96
C HIS A 185 9.47 -16.21 -26.29
N TYR A 186 9.74 -15.18 -25.48
CA TYR A 186 10.85 -14.24 -25.71
C TYR A 186 12.13 -14.60 -24.96
N GLY A 187 12.11 -15.67 -24.18
CA GLY A 187 13.18 -16.06 -23.28
C GLY A 187 13.12 -15.26 -21.97
N ALA A 188 12.97 -15.98 -20.85
CA ALA A 188 12.90 -15.40 -19.52
C ALA A 188 14.18 -14.64 -19.14
N GLN A 189 15.29 -14.89 -19.86
CA GLN A 189 16.53 -14.13 -19.72
C GLN A 189 16.43 -12.69 -20.25
N SER A 190 15.59 -12.45 -21.26
CA SER A 190 15.40 -11.15 -21.89
C SER A 190 14.08 -10.49 -21.49
N TYR A 191 13.12 -11.28 -21.00
CA TYR A 191 11.78 -10.84 -20.59
C TYR A 191 11.61 -10.93 -19.06
N GLY A 192 11.55 -9.79 -18.36
CA GLY A 192 11.14 -9.71 -16.95
C GLY A 192 11.95 -8.74 -16.07
N GLU A 193 11.42 -8.42 -14.88
CA GLU A 193 12.09 -7.59 -13.85
C GLU A 193 13.16 -8.39 -13.07
N GLN A 194 14.11 -9.00 -13.78
CA GLN A 194 15.11 -9.90 -13.19
C GLN A 194 15.92 -9.28 -12.06
N ALA A 195 16.29 -8.01 -12.22
CA ALA A 195 17.11 -7.29 -11.25
C ALA A 195 16.49 -7.34 -9.84
N GLN A 196 15.16 -7.33 -9.74
CA GLN A 196 14.46 -7.37 -8.45
C GLN A 196 14.41 -8.77 -7.85
N CYS A 197 14.21 -9.79 -8.68
CA CYS A 197 14.28 -11.18 -8.23
C CYS A 197 15.70 -11.48 -7.74
N ILE A 198 16.72 -11.12 -8.52
CA ILE A 198 18.13 -11.26 -8.15
C ILE A 198 18.42 -10.53 -6.84
N TRP A 199 17.99 -9.27 -6.70
CA TRP A 199 18.20 -8.50 -5.46
C TRP A 199 17.57 -9.19 -4.23
N THR A 200 16.36 -9.74 -4.39
CA THR A 200 15.65 -10.44 -3.30
C THR A 200 16.35 -11.74 -2.92
N TYR A 201 16.73 -12.56 -3.89
CA TYR A 201 17.40 -13.83 -3.61
C TYR A 201 18.85 -13.64 -3.14
N ASN A 202 19.54 -12.59 -3.58
CA ASN A 202 20.85 -12.21 -3.03
C ASN A 202 20.74 -11.77 -1.57
N GLN A 203 19.68 -11.03 -1.21
CA GLN A 203 19.40 -10.70 0.18
C GLN A 203 19.12 -11.96 1.02
N LEU A 204 18.31 -12.89 0.52
CA LEU A 204 18.07 -14.17 1.19
C LEU A 204 19.37 -14.95 1.38
N ALA A 205 20.17 -15.07 0.33
CA ALA A 205 21.47 -15.74 0.37
C ALA A 205 22.37 -15.11 1.44
N ALA A 206 22.46 -13.78 1.50
CA ALA A 206 23.22 -13.06 2.51
C ALA A 206 22.71 -13.32 3.93
N TRP A 207 21.39 -13.34 4.15
CA TRP A 207 20.80 -13.65 5.46
C TRP A 207 21.07 -15.09 5.92
N LEU A 208 21.12 -16.04 5.00
CA LEU A 208 21.39 -17.44 5.29
C LEU A 208 22.88 -17.73 5.49
N SER A 209 23.75 -17.11 4.68
CA SER A 209 25.19 -17.35 4.71
C SER A 209 25.90 -16.55 5.81
N ALA A 210 25.40 -15.36 6.14
CA ALA A 210 25.98 -14.46 7.13
C ALA A 210 24.89 -13.94 8.08
N PRO A 211 24.53 -14.73 9.12
CA PRO A 211 23.47 -14.36 10.05
C PRO A 211 23.73 -13.01 10.72
N GLN A 212 22.82 -12.07 10.49
CA GLN A 212 22.87 -10.73 11.07
C GLN A 212 22.20 -10.71 12.46
N SER A 213 22.83 -10.00 13.41
CA SER A 213 22.24 -9.65 14.71
C SER A 213 21.29 -8.45 14.57
N VAL A 214 20.67 -8.05 15.69
CA VAL A 214 19.81 -6.87 15.75
C VAL A 214 20.57 -5.63 15.27
N SER A 215 19.97 -4.90 14.33
CA SER A 215 20.56 -3.68 13.80
C SER A 215 20.18 -2.48 14.67
N VAL A 216 21.07 -2.12 15.60
CA VAL A 216 20.84 -0.98 16.52
C VAL A 216 20.58 0.31 15.75
N GLY A 217 21.30 0.55 14.65
CA GLY A 217 21.10 1.73 13.80
C GLY A 217 19.72 1.78 13.14
N ASP A 218 19.27 0.66 12.57
CA ASP A 218 17.96 0.60 11.91
C ASP A 218 16.81 0.69 12.92
N VAL A 219 16.95 0.05 14.08
CA VAL A 219 15.97 0.10 15.17
C VAL A 219 15.86 1.52 15.73
N THR A 220 16.98 2.17 16.05
CA THR A 220 16.98 3.54 16.58
C THR A 220 16.41 4.53 15.56
N ALA A 221 16.78 4.43 14.28
CA ALA A 221 16.22 5.26 13.22
C ALA A 221 14.70 5.05 13.03
N SER A 222 14.23 3.80 13.14
CA SER A 222 12.81 3.45 13.09
C SER A 222 12.03 4.05 14.25
N LEU A 223 12.52 3.88 15.48
CA LEU A 223 11.88 4.39 16.69
C LEU A 223 11.88 5.92 16.72
N ALA A 224 12.98 6.56 16.30
CA ALA A 224 13.08 8.02 16.19
C ALA A 224 12.08 8.58 15.17
N ALA A 225 11.96 7.96 13.98
CA ALA A 225 10.99 8.39 12.98
C ALA A 225 9.54 8.15 13.41
N MET A 226 9.28 7.06 14.15
CA MET A 226 7.98 6.80 14.76
C MET A 226 7.63 7.88 15.78
N ALA A 227 8.53 8.20 16.71
CA ALA A 227 8.36 9.25 17.70
C ALA A 227 8.13 10.63 17.03
N PHE A 228 8.93 10.95 16.01
CA PHE A 228 8.78 12.18 15.24
C PHE A 228 7.42 12.26 14.54
N THR A 229 6.96 11.17 13.93
CA THR A 229 5.66 11.11 13.25
C THR A 229 4.50 11.28 14.23
N VAL A 230 4.56 10.64 15.40
CA VAL A 230 3.58 10.85 16.48
C VAL A 230 3.62 12.30 16.97
N GLY A 231 4.81 12.89 17.09
CA GLY A 231 4.99 14.30 17.42
C GLY A 231 4.34 15.23 16.40
N LEU A 232 4.53 14.98 15.10
CA LEU A 232 3.85 15.73 14.02
C LEU A 232 2.33 15.59 14.10
N MET A 233 1.81 14.40 14.41
CA MET A 233 0.37 14.19 14.61
C MET A 233 -0.17 14.95 15.82
N ALA A 234 0.56 14.95 16.94
CA ALA A 234 0.20 15.67 18.14
C ALA A 234 0.22 17.19 17.91
N ALA A 235 1.30 17.71 17.31
CA ALA A 235 1.44 19.12 16.96
C ALA A 235 0.32 19.58 16.01
N ARG A 236 0.00 18.79 14.98
CA ARG A 236 -1.09 19.11 14.06
C ARG A 236 -2.47 19.13 14.75
N ARG A 237 -2.64 18.38 15.82
CA ARG A 237 -3.89 18.38 16.60
C ARG A 237 -4.00 19.58 17.55
N SER A 238 -2.88 20.04 18.12
CA SER A 238 -2.85 21.12 19.09
C SER A 238 -2.62 22.51 18.48
N LEU A 239 -1.93 22.59 17.35
CA LEU A 239 -1.53 23.83 16.69
C LEU A 239 -2.26 23.98 15.36
N VAL A 240 -3.28 24.86 15.33
CA VAL A 240 -4.13 25.09 14.14
C VAL A 240 -3.33 25.61 12.94
N TRP A 241 -2.24 26.34 13.19
CA TRP A 241 -1.39 26.93 12.15
C TRP A 241 -0.28 25.98 11.64
N TRP A 242 -0.16 24.77 12.18
CA TRP A 242 0.97 23.89 11.89
C TRP A 242 0.95 23.35 10.46
N PRO A 243 1.95 23.66 9.61
CA PRO A 243 1.92 23.31 8.19
C PRO A 243 2.42 21.89 7.90
N PHE A 244 3.17 21.26 8.81
CA PHE A 244 3.82 19.97 8.54
C PHE A 244 2.86 18.80 8.73
N HIS A 245 2.70 18.01 7.67
CA HIS A 245 1.80 16.86 7.65
C HIS A 245 2.55 15.55 7.90
N PRO A 246 2.11 14.70 8.85
CA PRO A 246 2.75 13.42 9.14
C PRO A 246 2.74 12.44 7.95
N ALA A 247 1.66 12.41 7.16
CA ALA A 247 1.64 11.64 5.91
C ALA A 247 2.61 12.19 4.84
N GLY A 248 2.84 13.51 4.80
CA GLY A 248 3.82 14.11 3.89
C GLY A 248 5.24 13.68 4.22
N TYR A 249 5.57 13.61 5.52
CA TYR A 249 6.83 13.05 6.01
C TYR A 249 7.01 11.57 5.65
N ALA A 250 5.97 10.74 5.82
CA ALA A 250 6.05 9.33 5.45
C ALA A 250 6.23 9.12 3.93
N LEU A 251 5.59 9.95 3.10
CA LEU A 251 5.72 9.92 1.65
C LEU A 251 7.10 10.40 1.17
N SER A 252 7.66 11.43 1.80
CA SER A 252 8.98 11.97 1.42
C SER A 252 10.13 11.01 1.77
N ALA A 253 9.92 10.11 2.73
CA ALA A 253 10.90 9.09 3.11
C ALA A 253 11.12 8.00 2.05
N SER A 254 10.32 7.95 0.98
CA SER A 254 10.63 7.13 -0.21
C SER A 254 11.52 7.90 -1.18
N TYR A 255 12.69 7.33 -1.46
CA TYR A 255 13.62 7.85 -2.45
C TYR A 255 13.00 7.94 -3.86
N TRP A 256 12.27 6.89 -4.25
CA TRP A 256 11.60 6.85 -5.55
C TRP A 256 10.54 7.94 -5.65
N ASN A 257 9.64 8.04 -4.67
CA ASN A 257 8.58 9.04 -4.71
C ASN A 257 9.16 10.48 -4.76
N THR A 258 10.12 10.77 -3.88
CA THR A 258 10.73 12.10 -3.86
C THR A 258 11.47 12.41 -5.16
N ARG A 259 12.25 11.49 -5.73
CA ARG A 259 13.04 11.76 -6.95
C ARG A 259 12.18 12.05 -8.18
N TRP A 260 11.06 11.35 -8.36
CA TRP A 260 10.21 11.49 -9.54
C TRP A 260 9.20 12.63 -9.43
N TYR A 261 8.67 12.91 -8.22
CA TYR A 261 7.53 13.81 -8.07
C TYR A 261 7.87 15.17 -7.46
N TRP A 262 9.04 15.37 -6.83
CA TRP A 262 9.32 16.62 -6.09
C TRP A 262 9.07 17.88 -6.94
N PHE A 263 9.60 17.92 -8.17
CA PHE A 263 9.46 19.08 -9.05
C PHE A 263 8.00 19.28 -9.49
N SER A 264 7.34 18.21 -9.90
CA SER A 264 5.92 18.24 -10.31
C SER A 264 4.99 18.70 -9.17
N ILE A 265 5.30 18.35 -7.92
CA ILE A 265 4.59 18.84 -6.73
C ILE A 265 4.74 20.36 -6.60
N PHE A 266 5.95 20.91 -6.78
CA PHE A 266 6.17 22.35 -6.75
C PHE A 266 5.48 23.08 -7.91
N VAL A 267 5.51 22.52 -9.12
CA VAL A 267 4.78 23.07 -10.27
C VAL A 267 3.28 23.06 -10.00
N SER A 268 2.73 21.95 -9.50
CA SER A 268 1.31 21.85 -9.13
C SER A 268 0.93 22.86 -8.05
N TRP A 269 1.77 23.03 -7.03
CA TRP A 269 1.58 24.02 -5.97
C TRP A 269 1.60 25.45 -6.52
N ALA A 270 2.58 25.79 -7.36
CA ALA A 270 2.69 27.10 -7.98
C ALA A 270 1.49 27.42 -8.88
N LEU A 271 1.10 26.49 -9.77
CA LEU A 271 -0.07 26.64 -10.63
C LEU A 271 -1.35 26.79 -9.81
N LYS A 272 -1.54 25.97 -8.77
CA LYS A 272 -2.68 26.07 -7.86
C LYS A 272 -2.71 27.43 -7.16
N LEU A 273 -1.56 27.92 -6.69
CA LEU A 273 -1.45 29.22 -6.04
C LEU A 273 -1.80 30.36 -7.00
N CYS A 274 -1.31 30.31 -8.25
CA CYS A 274 -1.66 31.27 -9.30
C CYS A 274 -3.16 31.27 -9.58
N VAL A 275 -3.75 30.10 -9.87
CA VAL A 275 -5.18 29.95 -10.15
C VAL A 275 -6.04 30.47 -8.98
N PHE A 276 -5.64 30.15 -7.75
CA PHE A 276 -6.39 30.57 -6.57
C PHE A 276 -6.26 32.06 -6.30
N ARG A 277 -5.08 32.66 -6.52
CA ARG A 277 -4.88 34.11 -6.34
C ARG A 277 -5.54 34.97 -7.40
N THR A 278 -5.60 34.51 -8.65
CA THR A 278 -6.18 35.30 -9.75
C THR A 278 -7.70 35.23 -9.80
N GLY A 279 -8.29 34.07 -9.54
CA GLY A 279 -9.74 33.87 -9.73
C GLY A 279 -10.47 33.19 -8.58
N GLY A 280 -9.81 33.00 -7.43
CA GLY A 280 -10.42 32.44 -6.23
C GLY A 280 -10.97 31.03 -6.43
N LEU A 281 -11.95 30.67 -5.59
CA LEU A 281 -12.60 29.36 -5.61
C LEU A 281 -13.36 29.06 -6.91
N PRO A 282 -14.06 30.01 -7.56
CA PRO A 282 -14.77 29.73 -8.82
C PRO A 282 -13.84 29.31 -9.95
N LEU A 283 -12.72 30.03 -10.15
CA LEU A 283 -11.75 29.69 -11.19
C LEU A 283 -11.09 28.35 -10.88
N TYR A 284 -10.71 28.11 -9.63
CA TYR A 284 -10.18 26.80 -9.21
C TYR A 284 -11.10 25.64 -9.59
N ARG A 285 -12.41 25.75 -9.29
CA ARG A 285 -13.39 24.70 -9.64
C ARG A 285 -13.52 24.51 -11.15
N ARG A 286 -13.46 25.58 -11.94
CA ARG A 286 -13.52 25.51 -13.41
C ARG A 286 -12.25 24.88 -13.99
N SER A 287 -11.08 25.21 -13.46
CA SER A 287 -9.79 24.65 -13.87
C SER A 287 -9.65 23.16 -13.56
N MET A 288 -10.39 22.60 -12.59
CA MET A 288 -10.34 21.16 -12.30
C MET A 288 -10.64 20.30 -13.53
N ALA A 289 -11.59 20.71 -14.38
CA ALA A 289 -11.92 19.98 -15.60
C ALA A 289 -10.73 19.86 -16.56
N PHE A 290 -9.93 20.94 -16.69
CA PHE A 290 -8.71 20.93 -17.50
C PHE A 290 -7.66 19.95 -16.96
N PHE A 291 -7.36 19.99 -15.66
CA PHE A 291 -6.36 19.09 -15.06
C PHE A 291 -6.81 17.63 -15.08
N VAL A 292 -8.09 17.36 -14.84
CA VAL A 292 -8.66 16.01 -15.02
C VAL A 292 -8.53 15.58 -16.47
N GLY A 293 -8.77 16.49 -17.42
CA GLY A 293 -8.56 16.26 -18.85
C GLY A 293 -7.12 15.91 -19.21
N LEU A 294 -6.12 16.57 -18.61
CA LEU A 294 -4.70 16.24 -18.80
C LEU A 294 -4.39 14.80 -18.35
N VAL A 295 -4.88 14.41 -17.18
CA VAL A 295 -4.69 13.06 -16.63
C VAL A 295 -5.36 12.00 -17.54
N ILE A 296 -6.61 12.24 -17.95
CA ILE A 296 -7.32 11.34 -18.87
C ILE A 296 -6.60 11.28 -20.23
N GLY A 297 -6.11 12.41 -20.73
CA GLY A 297 -5.39 12.52 -21.99
C GLY A 297 -4.11 11.69 -22.03
N GLU A 298 -3.32 11.74 -20.95
CA GLU A 298 -2.11 10.92 -20.80
C GLU A 298 -2.44 9.42 -20.86
N PHE A 299 -3.42 8.96 -20.08
CA PHE A 299 -3.84 7.56 -20.08
C PHE A 299 -4.42 7.11 -21.42
N THR A 300 -5.25 7.94 -22.04
CA THR A 300 -5.86 7.63 -23.34
C THR A 300 -4.80 7.51 -24.41
N THR A 301 -3.86 8.47 -24.46
CA THR A 301 -2.76 8.47 -25.43
C THR A 301 -1.89 7.24 -25.26
N GLY A 302 -1.48 6.93 -24.02
CA GLY A 302 -0.66 5.75 -23.75
C GLY A 302 -1.37 4.42 -24.05
N ALA A 303 -2.69 4.33 -23.78
CA ALA A 303 -3.49 3.17 -24.15
C ALA A 303 -3.57 3.00 -25.68
N VAL A 304 -3.82 4.08 -26.42
CA VAL A 304 -3.86 4.07 -27.90
C VAL A 304 -2.51 3.63 -28.47
N TRP A 305 -1.40 4.22 -28.02
CA TRP A 305 -0.07 3.82 -28.48
C TRP A 305 0.28 2.37 -28.15
N THR A 306 -0.15 1.87 -26.99
CA THR A 306 0.03 0.46 -26.62
C THR A 306 -0.75 -0.46 -27.55
N LEU A 307 -2.01 -0.13 -27.87
CA LEU A 307 -2.84 -0.91 -28.80
C LEU A 307 -2.26 -0.89 -30.23
N ILE A 308 -1.77 0.26 -30.70
CA ILE A 308 -1.07 0.38 -31.99
C ILE A 308 0.20 -0.48 -31.98
N GLY A 309 0.98 -0.43 -30.89
CA GLY A 309 2.20 -1.24 -30.75
C GLY A 309 1.93 -2.74 -30.80
N ILE A 310 0.82 -3.19 -30.20
CA ILE A 310 0.35 -4.58 -30.30
C ILE A 310 -0.05 -4.91 -31.74
N ALA A 311 -0.85 -4.06 -32.40
CA ALA A 311 -1.36 -4.32 -33.75
C ALA A 311 -0.27 -4.33 -34.84
N VAL A 312 0.77 -3.52 -34.67
CA VAL A 312 1.88 -3.37 -35.63
C VAL A 312 3.10 -4.20 -35.23
N GLU A 313 3.07 -4.86 -34.07
CA GLU A 313 4.18 -5.62 -33.48
C GLU A 313 5.48 -4.80 -33.37
N ARG A 314 5.36 -3.51 -33.05
CA ARG A 314 6.49 -2.60 -32.90
C ARG A 314 6.51 -1.95 -31.53
N PRO A 315 7.71 -1.71 -30.96
CA PRO A 315 7.82 -0.96 -29.72
C PRO A 315 7.37 0.49 -29.96
N MET A 316 6.16 0.80 -29.53
CA MET A 316 5.62 2.16 -29.48
C MET A 316 5.86 2.77 -28.09
N TYR A 317 5.48 4.04 -27.93
CA TYR A 317 5.46 4.70 -26.63
C TYR A 317 4.71 3.84 -25.60
N ARG A 318 5.42 3.42 -24.55
CA ARG A 318 4.86 2.67 -23.43
C ARG A 318 4.63 3.62 -22.27
N ILE A 319 3.50 3.50 -21.60
CA ILE A 319 3.31 4.13 -20.29
C ILE A 319 4.33 3.47 -19.34
N MET A 320 5.35 4.21 -18.94
CA MET A 320 6.31 3.77 -17.91
C MET A 320 5.76 4.17 -16.53
N TRP A 321 5.73 3.22 -15.59
CA TRP A 321 5.29 3.38 -14.19
C TRP A 321 6.40 3.03 -13.19
#